data_AF-A0A821FAW3-F1
#
_entry.id   AF-A0A821FAW3-F1
#
_cell.length_a   1.000
_cell.length_b   1.000
_cell.length_c   1.000
_cell.angle_alpha   90.00
_cell.angle_beta   90.00
_cell.angle_gamma   90.00
#
_symmetry.space_group_name_H-M   'P 1'
#
loop_
_entity.id
_entity.type
_entity.pdbx_description
1 polymer ?
#
loop_
_entity_poly.entity_id
_entity_poly.type
_entity_poly.pdbx_seq_one_letter_code
_entity_poly.pdbx_strand_id
1 'polypeptide(L)'
;MSEAAIQRRIDNLGQRYYDGAIIPMRANAIDIHPYATWSKNGITVAGGNEAGIAIHQIYWAYGLYVDDDLTIYVVERGSHRISEWKSGA
;
A
#
# COMPACT_ATOMS: atom_id res chain seq x y z
N MET A 1 -6.88 -8.86 34.14
CA MET A 1 -7.62 -7.78 33.44
C MET A 1 -8.81 -8.44 32.75
N SER A 2 -10.02 -7.90 32.90
CA SER A 2 -11.22 -8.48 32.28
C SER A 2 -11.30 -8.13 30.79
N GLU A 3 -11.89 -9.02 29.99
CA GLU A 3 -12.13 -8.84 28.56
C GLU A 3 -12.84 -7.51 28.24
N ALA A 4 -13.75 -7.09 29.12
CA ALA A 4 -14.43 -5.79 29.06
C ALA A 4 -13.48 -4.57 29.18
N ALA A 5 -12.36 -4.70 29.90
CA ALA A 5 -11.37 -3.62 30.02
C ALA A 5 -10.45 -3.52 28.78
N ILE A 6 -10.23 -4.63 28.08
CA ILE A 6 -9.50 -4.67 26.81
C ILE A 6 -10.38 -4.10 25.69
N GLN A 7 -11.65 -4.52 25.63
CA GLN A 7 -12.60 -4.03 24.63
C GLN A 7 -12.84 -2.52 24.76
N ARG A 8 -13.03 -2.03 25.99
CA ARG A 8 -13.18 -0.59 26.26
C ARG A 8 -11.94 0.24 25.90
N ARG A 9 -10.76 -0.37 25.81
CA ARG A 9 -9.52 0.31 25.37
C ARG A 9 -9.43 0.39 23.85
N ILE A 10 -9.93 -0.61 23.13
CA ILE A 10 -10.03 -0.62 21.67
C ILE A 10 -11.09 0.39 21.20
N ASP A 11 -12.26 0.41 21.85
CA ASP A 11 -13.34 1.34 21.54
C ASP A 11 -12.96 2.82 21.80
N ASN A 12 -12.03 3.07 22.73
CA ASN A 12 -11.53 4.43 23.05
C ASN A 12 -10.40 4.92 22.14
N LEU A 13 -9.82 4.06 21.29
CA LEU A 13 -8.79 4.49 20.32
C LEU A 13 -9.39 5.21 19.11
N GLY A 14 -10.69 5.04 18.84
CA GLY A 14 -11.43 5.81 17.83
C GLY A 14 -11.83 7.23 18.25
N GLN A 15 -11.46 7.68 19.46
CA GLN A 15 -11.93 8.94 20.06
C GLN A 15 -10.81 9.81 20.68
N ARG A 16 -9.53 9.42 20.58
CA ARG A 16 -8.42 10.23 21.11
C ARG A 16 -7.82 11.10 20.02
N TYR A 17 -8.40 12.30 19.91
CA TYR A 17 -7.84 13.55 19.38
C TYR A 17 -6.33 13.52 19.11
N TYR A 18 -5.96 13.52 17.84
CA TYR A 18 -4.69 14.09 17.38
C TYR A 18 -4.97 15.55 17.04
N ASP A 19 -4.51 16.45 17.92
CA ASP A 19 -4.16 17.84 17.62
C ASP A 19 -4.96 18.55 16.51
N GLY A 20 -6.23 18.88 16.80
CA GLY A 20 -6.95 19.99 16.15
C GLY A 20 -7.63 19.76 14.80
N ALA A 21 -7.61 18.57 14.18
CA ALA A 21 -8.33 18.35 12.91
C ALA A 21 -9.26 17.13 12.96
N ILE A 22 -10.58 17.35 12.84
CA ILE A 22 -11.54 16.28 12.59
C ILE A 22 -11.43 15.89 11.11
N ILE A 23 -10.76 14.76 10.83
CA ILE A 23 -10.88 14.10 9.52
C ILE A 23 -11.98 13.04 9.65
N PRO A 24 -13.10 13.15 8.91
CA PRO A 24 -14.08 12.08 8.88
C PRO A 24 -13.47 10.86 8.18
N MET A 25 -13.27 9.77 8.92
CA MET A 25 -12.94 8.46 8.35
C MET A 25 -14.15 7.96 7.55
N ARG A 26 -14.25 8.34 6.28
CA ARG A 26 -15.10 7.61 5.34
C ARG A 26 -14.31 6.38 4.92
N ALA A 27 -14.84 5.20 5.25
CA ALA A 27 -14.26 3.86 5.06
C ALA A 27 -14.03 3.44 3.59
N ASN A 28 -13.75 4.39 2.71
CA ASN A 28 -13.70 4.23 1.27
C ASN A 28 -12.82 5.28 0.57
N ALA A 29 -12.07 6.07 1.34
CA ALA A 29 -10.91 6.81 0.85
C ALA A 29 -9.68 6.29 1.61
N ILE A 30 -8.59 6.02 0.89
CA ILE A 30 -7.30 5.71 1.50
C ILE A 30 -6.90 6.91 2.37
N ASP A 31 -6.89 6.73 3.70
CA ASP A 31 -6.57 7.80 4.64
C ASP A 31 -5.05 8.03 4.64
N ILE A 32 -4.56 8.69 3.59
CA ILE A 32 -3.19 9.15 3.53
C ILE A 32 -3.16 10.42 4.37
N HIS A 33 -2.85 10.24 5.66
CA HIS A 33 -2.68 11.36 6.58
C HIS A 33 -1.76 12.42 5.96
N PRO A 34 -2.04 13.72 6.08
CA PRO A 34 -1.23 14.79 5.47
C PRO A 34 0.24 14.80 5.94
N TYR A 35 0.55 14.11 7.04
CA TYR A 35 1.91 13.87 7.54
C TYR A 35 2.36 12.40 7.41
N ALA A 36 1.65 11.57 6.65
CA ALA A 36 2.07 10.22 6.34
C ALA A 36 3.39 10.29 5.58
N THR A 37 4.43 9.73 6.18
CA THR A 37 5.71 9.54 5.52
C THR A 37 5.79 8.10 5.03
N TRP A 38 6.38 7.88 3.86
CA TRP A 38 6.71 6.53 3.42
C TRP A 38 7.56 5.82 4.47
N SER A 39 7.29 4.53 4.68
CA SER A 39 8.14 3.69 5.52
C SER A 39 9.57 3.72 4.97
N LYS A 40 10.53 4.13 5.80
CA LYS A 40 11.94 4.13 5.42
C LYS A 40 12.51 2.74 5.20
N ASN A 41 11.79 1.70 5.65
CA ASN A 41 12.14 0.29 5.50
C ASN A 41 11.30 -0.38 4.40
N GLY A 42 10.98 0.33 3.32
CA GLY A 42 10.33 -0.26 2.16
C GLY A 42 11.21 -1.34 1.51
N ILE A 43 10.57 -2.35 0.94
CA ILE A 43 11.22 -3.38 0.12
C ILE A 43 10.76 -3.26 -1.33
N THR A 44 11.62 -3.64 -2.27
CA THR A 44 11.23 -3.78 -3.67
C THR A 44 10.40 -5.04 -3.84
N VAL A 45 9.19 -4.90 -4.36
CA VAL A 45 8.23 -6.01 -4.57
C VAL A 45 7.94 -6.30 -6.04
N ALA A 46 8.45 -5.45 -6.94
CA ALA A 46 8.38 -5.62 -8.38
C ALA A 46 9.56 -4.91 -9.05
N GLY A 47 10.18 -5.55 -10.03
CA GLY A 47 11.37 -5.04 -10.71
C GLY A 47 12.64 -5.06 -9.84
N GLY A 48 13.45 -3.99 -9.91
CA GLY A 48 14.66 -3.83 -9.10
C GLY A 48 16.00 -4.19 -9.76
N ASN A 49 15.98 -4.72 -10.99
CA ASN A 49 17.17 -5.14 -11.72
C ASN A 49 17.42 -4.29 -12.96
N GLU A 50 17.36 -2.97 -12.80
CA GLU A 50 17.43 -2.00 -13.91
C GLU A 50 16.25 -2.12 -14.89
N ALA A 51 16.22 -1.20 -15.86
CA ALA A 51 15.19 -1.16 -16.88
C ALA A 51 15.49 -2.18 -17.98
N GLY A 52 14.52 -3.05 -18.30
CA GLY A 52 14.69 -4.07 -19.33
C GLY A 52 13.50 -5.01 -19.46
N ILE A 53 13.59 -5.95 -20.40
CA ILE A 53 12.48 -6.82 -20.79
C ILE A 53 12.51 -8.20 -20.13
N ALA A 54 13.49 -8.49 -19.28
CA ALA A 54 13.53 -9.75 -18.54
C ALA A 54 12.37 -9.85 -17.54
N ILE A 55 12.10 -11.07 -17.04
CA ILE A 55 11.00 -11.34 -16.10
C ILE A 55 11.14 -10.64 -14.74
N HIS A 56 12.37 -10.25 -14.39
CA HIS A 56 12.75 -9.62 -13.13
C HIS A 56 13.07 -8.11 -13.33
N GLN A 57 12.69 -7.57 -14.48
CA GLN A 57 12.88 -6.18 -14.90
C GLN A 57 11.55 -5.56 -15.33
N ILE A 58 11.49 -4.23 -15.30
CA ILE A 58 10.36 -3.45 -15.77
C ILE A 58 10.87 -2.43 -16.78
N TYR A 59 10.20 -2.31 -17.94
CA TYR A 59 10.58 -1.35 -18.97
C TYR A 59 9.47 -0.33 -19.28
N TRP A 60 9.70 0.91 -18.82
CA TRP A 60 8.77 2.05 -18.94
C TRP A 60 7.36 1.75 -18.38
N ALA A 61 7.27 1.61 -17.05
CA ALA A 61 5.99 1.49 -16.35
C ALA A 61 5.11 2.73 -16.57
N TYR A 62 3.85 2.50 -16.96
CA TYR A 62 2.87 3.56 -17.21
C TYR A 62 1.75 3.60 -16.17
N GLY A 63 1.41 2.45 -15.60
CA GLY A 63 0.37 2.33 -14.58
C GLY A 63 0.47 0.99 -13.86
N LEU A 64 -0.19 0.90 -12.71
CA LEU A 64 -0.28 -0.32 -11.93
C LEU A 64 -1.68 -0.54 -11.37
N TYR A 65 -2.02 -1.80 -11.12
CA TYR A 65 -3.19 -2.24 -10.39
C TYR A 65 -2.76 -3.31 -9.37
N VAL A 66 -3.38 -3.33 -8.20
CA VAL A 66 -3.14 -4.34 -7.18
C VAL A 66 -4.47 -5.01 -6.86
N ASP A 67 -4.51 -6.34 -6.93
CA ASP A 67 -5.71 -7.11 -6.59
C ASP A 67 -5.79 -7.45 -5.09
N ASP A 68 -6.85 -8.14 -4.70
CA ASP A 68 -7.11 -8.54 -3.31
C ASP A 68 -6.07 -9.56 -2.78
N ASP A 69 -5.38 -10.30 -3.66
CA ASP A 69 -4.30 -11.23 -3.33
C ASP A 69 -2.92 -10.52 -3.24
N LEU A 70 -2.91 -9.19 -3.34
CA LEU A 70 -1.71 -8.35 -3.40
C LEU A 70 -0.81 -8.67 -4.61
N THR A 71 -1.37 -9.22 -5.68
CA THR A 71 -0.69 -9.34 -6.97
C THR A 71 -0.66 -7.98 -7.64
N ILE A 72 0.52 -7.56 -8.06
CA ILE A 72 0.76 -6.29 -8.74
C ILE A 72 0.78 -6.54 -10.25
N TYR A 73 -0.10 -5.86 -10.97
CA TYR A 73 -0.11 -5.83 -12.42
C TYR A 73 0.46 -4.51 -12.90
N VAL A 74 1.48 -4.56 -13.75
CA VAL A 74 2.16 -3.36 -14.26
C VAL A 74 1.98 -3.27 -15.77
N VAL A 75 1.48 -2.13 -16.25
CA VAL A 75 1.45 -1.81 -17.69
C VAL A 75 2.83 -1.29 -18.09
N GLU A 76 3.54 -2.07 -18.90
CA GLU A 76 4.88 -1.74 -19.37
C GLU A 76 4.84 -1.26 -20.82
N ARG A 77 4.88 0.07 -21.01
CA ARG A 77 4.78 0.69 -22.33
C ARG A 77 5.99 0.37 -23.21
N GLY A 78 7.16 0.16 -22.62
CA GLY A 78 8.40 -0.10 -23.35
C GLY A 78 8.50 -1.53 -23.87
N SER A 79 7.93 -2.50 -23.14
CA SER A 79 7.94 -3.92 -23.51
C SER A 79 6.63 -4.40 -24.14
N HIS A 80 5.64 -3.52 -24.29
CA HIS A 80 4.31 -3.82 -24.85
C HIS A 80 3.60 -4.96 -24.12
N ARG A 81 3.80 -5.08 -22.81
CA ARG A 81 3.22 -6.15 -21.99
C ARG A 81 2.52 -5.61 -20.75
N ILE A 82 1.74 -6.49 -20.13
CA ILE A 82 1.32 -6.38 -18.74
C ILE A 82 2.08 -7.48 -17.99
N SER A 83 2.88 -7.13 -16.98
CA SER A 83 3.53 -8.12 -16.11
C SER A 83 2.76 -8.29 -14.81
N GLU A 84 2.74 -9.53 -14.30
CA GLU A 84 2.22 -9.87 -12.98
C GLU A 84 3.37 -10.09 -11.99
N TRP A 85 3.20 -9.62 -10.77
CA TRP A 85 4.16 -9.77 -9.68
C TRP A 85 3.39 -10.20 -8.44
N LYS A 86 3.50 -11.47 -8.08
CA LYS A 86 2.80 -12.03 -6.93
C LYS A 86 3.41 -11.51 -5.64
N SER A 87 2.60 -11.40 -4.60
CA SER A 87 3.07 -11.02 -3.27
C SER A 87 4.21 -11.95 -2.82
N GLY A 88 5.37 -11.38 -2.50
CA GLY A 88 6.56 -12.12 -2.07
C GLY A 88 7.37 -12.81 -3.18
N ALA A 89 7.11 -12.49 -4.46
CA ALA A 89 7.91 -12.95 -5.60
C ALA A 89 9.33 -12.37 -5.64
#